data_AF-A0A4R6LCC4-F1
#
_entry.id   AF-A0A4R6LCC4-F1
#
_cell.length_a   1.000
_cell.length_b   1.000
_cell.length_c   1.000
_cell.angle_alpha   90.00
_cell.angle_beta   90.00
_cell.angle_gamma   90.00
#
_symmetry.space_group_name_H-M   'P 1'
#
loop_
_entity.id
_entity.type
_entity.pdbx_description
1 polymer ?
#
loop_
_entity_poly.entity_id
_entity_poly.type
_entity_poly.pdbx_seq_one_letter_code
_entity_poly.pdbx_strand_id
1 'polypeptide(L)'
;MDEGKLHDRLGKEGDFSNAIILFTSNIGADHIVETFNKGQIPSSNSLMEIMGNYFRPEFLGRLTEIVPFAPISKENALKIFEIHLK
;
A
#
# COMPACT_ATOMS: atom_id res chain seq x y z
N MET A 1 -6.23 -7.26 -13.69
CA MET A 1 -6.36 -7.79 -12.31
C MET A 1 -7.67 -8.55 -12.15
N ASP A 2 -8.73 -8.14 -12.85
CA ASP A 2 -10.09 -8.65 -12.63
C ASP A 2 -10.30 -10.12 -12.99
N GLU A 3 -9.56 -10.66 -13.96
CA GLU A 3 -9.69 -12.07 -14.36
C GLU A 3 -8.77 -13.02 -13.59
N GLY A 4 -7.91 -12.50 -12.69
CA GLY A 4 -6.96 -13.31 -11.92
C GLY A 4 -5.89 -14.03 -12.75
N LYS A 5 -5.96 -14.02 -14.08
CA LYS A 5 -5.08 -14.80 -14.95
C LYS A 5 -4.02 -13.93 -15.63
N LEU A 6 -2.81 -14.46 -15.75
CA LEU A 6 -1.70 -13.82 -16.43
C LEU A 6 -0.91 -14.85 -17.25
N HIS A 7 -0.59 -14.53 -18.50
CA HIS A 7 0.25 -15.38 -19.35
C HIS A 7 1.70 -14.88 -19.35
N ASP A 8 2.66 -15.79 -19.24
CA ASP A 8 4.08 -15.48 -19.44
C ASP A 8 4.45 -15.37 -20.94
N ARG A 9 5.72 -15.06 -21.22
CA ARG A 9 6.22 -14.92 -22.60
C ARG A 9 6.24 -16.23 -23.41
N LEU A 10 6.12 -17.37 -22.74
CA LEU A 10 6.07 -18.70 -23.36
C LEU A 10 4.63 -19.22 -23.48
N GLY A 11 3.64 -18.41 -23.10
CA GLY A 11 2.22 -18.75 -23.16
C GLY A 11 1.72 -19.60 -21.99
N LYS A 12 2.48 -19.73 -20.90
CA LYS A 12 1.98 -20.41 -19.69
C LYS A 12 1.05 -19.48 -18.92
N GLU A 13 -0.14 -19.97 -18.60
CA GLU A 13 -1.10 -19.27 -17.75
C GLU A 13 -0.77 -19.49 -16.26
N GLY A 14 -0.74 -18.40 -15.49
CA GLY A 14 -0.77 -18.40 -14.03
C GLY A 14 -2.11 -17.85 -13.53
N ASP A 15 -2.67 -18.51 -12.52
CA ASP A 15 -3.92 -18.12 -11.85
C ASP A 15 -3.64 -17.53 -10.46
N PHE A 16 -4.07 -16.28 -10.26
CA PHE A 16 -3.93 -15.47 -9.06
C PHE A 16 -5.29 -15.22 -8.38
N SER A 17 -6.35 -15.93 -8.77
CA SER A 17 -7.71 -15.75 -8.21
C SER A 17 -7.78 -16.02 -6.70
N ASN A 18 -6.82 -16.79 -6.16
CA ASN A 18 -6.66 -17.08 -4.73
C ASN A 18 -5.44 -16.38 -4.10
N ALA A 19 -4.92 -15.33 -4.73
CA ALA A 19 -3.78 -14.57 -4.24
C ALA A 19 -4.21 -13.21 -3.69
N ILE A 20 -3.60 -12.80 -2.57
CA ILE A 20 -3.63 -11.41 -2.13
C ILE A 20 -2.44 -10.70 -2.76
N ILE A 21 -2.71 -9.64 -3.52
CA ILE A 21 -1.68 -8.83 -4.16
C ILE A 21 -1.46 -7.59 -3.30
N LEU A 22 -0.26 -7.47 -2.75
CA LEU A 22 0.16 -6.32 -1.94
C LEU A 22 1.09 -5.43 -2.75
N PHE A 23 0.73 -4.16 -2.89
CA PHE A 23 1.60 -3.12 -3.42
C PHE A 23 2.10 -2.25 -2.29
N THR A 24 3.36 -1.82 -2.37
CA THR A 24 3.95 -0.87 -1.44
C THR A 24 4.56 0.30 -2.21
N SER A 25 4.51 1.49 -1.63
CA SER A 25 5.07 2.70 -2.22
C SER A 25 5.41 3.69 -1.12
N ASN A 26 6.46 4.49 -1.35
CA ASN A 26 6.81 5.63 -0.49
C ASN A 26 6.17 6.94 -0.97
N ILE A 27 5.34 6.90 -2.03
CA ILE A 27 4.63 8.09 -2.53
C ILE A 27 3.73 8.65 -1.43
N GLY A 28 3.81 9.96 -1.20
CA GLY A 28 3.01 10.65 -0.20
C GLY A 28 3.46 10.39 1.25
N ALA A 29 4.65 9.80 1.48
CA ALA A 29 5.17 9.55 2.82
C ALA A 29 5.19 10.81 3.69
N ASP A 30 5.68 11.95 3.18
CA ASP A 30 5.72 13.20 3.93
C ASP A 30 4.32 13.67 4.34
N HIS A 31 3.36 13.63 3.41
CA HIS A 31 1.96 13.96 3.68
C HIS A 31 1.34 13.02 4.72
N ILE A 32 1.63 11.72 4.65
CA ILE A 32 1.19 10.74 5.65
C ILE A 32 1.75 11.11 7.02
N VAL A 33 3.06 11.32 7.15
CA VAL A 33 3.73 11.69 8.40
C VAL A 33 3.15 12.97 8.98
N GLU A 34 2.99 14.02 8.17
CA GLU A 34 2.43 15.30 8.60
C GLU A 34 0.97 15.17 9.08
N THR A 35 0.17 14.33 8.42
CA THR A 35 -1.23 14.09 8.80
C THR A 35 -1.31 13.37 10.14
N PHE A 36 -0.48 12.34 10.33
CA PHE A 36 -0.38 11.64 11.62
C PHE A 36 0.14 12.55 12.74
N ASN A 37 1.10 13.44 12.47
CA ASN A 37 1.59 14.40 13.45
C ASN A 37 0.51 15.42 13.89
N LYS A 38 -0.53 15.63 13.06
CA LYS A 38 -1.72 16.42 13.41
C LYS A 38 -2.79 15.59 14.14
N GLY A 39 -2.52 14.32 14.46
CA GLY A 39 -3.47 13.41 15.10
C GLY A 39 -4.56 12.90 14.16
N GLN A 40 -4.34 12.95 12.84
CA GLN A 40 -5.31 12.54 11.83
C GLN A 40 -4.78 11.35 11.01
N ILE A 41 -5.69 10.60 10.38
CA ILE A 41 -5.34 9.55 9.42
C ILE A 41 -5.67 10.10 8.02
N PRO A 42 -4.74 10.07 7.06
CA PRO A 42 -5.01 10.55 5.71
C PRO A 42 -6.09 9.68 5.06
N SER A 43 -7.06 10.34 4.42
CA SER A 43 -8.15 9.64 3.76
C SER A 43 -7.67 8.96 2.47
N SER A 44 -8.33 7.85 2.09
CA SER A 44 -8.01 7.14 0.86
C SER A 44 -8.11 8.04 -0.38
N ASN A 45 -9.06 9.00 -0.39
CA ASN A 45 -9.20 9.97 -1.49
C ASN A 45 -7.98 10.90 -1.62
N SER A 46 -7.49 11.42 -0.49
CA SER A 46 -6.30 12.28 -0.48
C SER A 46 -5.06 11.51 -0.96
N LEU A 47 -4.91 10.25 -0.53
CA LEU A 47 -3.83 9.39 -0.99
C LEU A 47 -3.96 9.04 -2.48
N MET A 48 -5.18 8.81 -2.96
CA MET A 48 -5.46 8.51 -4.36
C MET A 48 -5.17 9.72 -5.27
N GLU A 49 -5.46 10.94 -4.83
CA GLU A 49 -5.10 12.18 -5.54
C GLU A 49 -3.58 12.33 -5.66
N ILE A 50 -2.84 12.12 -4.58
CA ILE A 50 -1.37 12.16 -4.60
C ILE A 50 -0.82 11.10 -5.56
N MET A 51 -1.34 9.87 -5.50
CA MET A 51 -0.93 8.77 -6.38
C MET A 51 -1.29 8.98 -7.84
N GLY A 52 -2.35 9.75 -8.14
CA GLY A 52 -2.77 10.12 -9.50
C GLY A 52 -1.68 10.86 -10.30
N ASN A 53 -0.73 11.50 -9.62
CA ASN A 53 0.42 12.15 -10.27
C ASN A 53 1.48 11.16 -10.76
N TYR A 54 1.44 9.90 -10.32
CA TYR A 54 2.48 8.90 -10.58
C TYR A 54 1.94 7.67 -11.33
N PHE A 55 0.69 7.31 -11.09
CA PHE A 55 0.06 6.13 -11.70
C PHE A 55 -1.09 6.52 -12.60
N ARG A 56 -1.28 5.74 -13.67
CA ARG A 56 -2.41 5.95 -14.57
C ARG A 56 -3.74 5.56 -13.89
N PRO A 57 -4.86 6.21 -14.23
CA PRO A 57 -6.16 5.90 -13.65
C PRO A 57 -6.58 4.43 -13.78
N GLU A 58 -6.17 3.73 -14.84
CA GLU A 58 -6.51 2.33 -15.07
C GLU A 58 -5.83 1.38 -14.07
N PHE A 59 -4.69 1.77 -13.50
CA PHE A 59 -4.07 1.04 -12.41
C PHE A 59 -4.75 1.37 -11.08
N LEU A 60 -4.94 2.66 -10.79
CA LEU A 60 -5.54 3.11 -9.53
C LEU A 60 -6.96 2.59 -9.35
N GLY A 61 -7.76 2.56 -10.42
CA GLY A 61 -9.11 2.01 -10.40
C GLY A 61 -9.19 0.50 -10.16
N ARG A 62 -8.06 -0.22 -10.14
CA ARG A 62 -7.99 -1.66 -9.80
C ARG A 62 -7.56 -1.93 -8.36
N LEU A 63 -7.18 -0.89 -7.61
CA LEU A 63 -6.83 -1.04 -6.19
C LEU A 63 -8.12 -1.08 -5.36
N THR A 64 -8.27 -2.15 -4.59
CA THR A 64 -9.43 -2.30 -3.70
C THR A 64 -9.36 -1.36 -2.49
N GLU A 65 -8.17 -1.22 -1.91
CA GLU A 65 -7.96 -0.43 -0.70
C GLU A 65 -6.54 0.14 -0.67
N ILE A 66 -6.40 1.33 -0.09
CA ILE A 66 -5.12 1.98 0.17
C ILE A 66 -5.03 2.22 1.67
N VAL A 67 -4.01 1.63 2.30
CA VAL A 67 -3.81 1.71 3.74
C VAL A 67 -2.54 2.53 4.03
N PRO A 68 -2.64 3.71 4.68
CA PRO A 68 -1.47 4.47 5.07
C PRO A 68 -0.76 3.82 6.27
N PHE A 69 0.56 3.79 6.23
CA PHE A 69 1.37 3.31 7.35
C PHE A 69 1.66 4.47 8.30
N ALA A 70 1.25 4.31 9.56
CA ALA A 70 1.54 5.28 10.61
C ALA A 70 3.05 5.32 10.92
N PRO A 71 3.61 6.49 11.27
CA PRO A 71 4.97 6.57 11.79
C PRO A 71 5.14 5.68 13.03
N ILE A 72 6.32 5.07 13.16
CA ILE A 72 6.61 4.21 14.31
C ILE A 72 6.68 5.07 15.57
N SER A 73 5.78 4.81 16.53
CA SER A 73 5.85 5.41 17.86
C SER A 73 6.94 4.76 18.69
N LYS A 74 7.40 5.45 19.75
CA LYS A 74 8.40 4.91 20.68
C LYS A 74 7.93 3.61 21.32
N GLU A 75 6.65 3.54 21.69
CA GLU A 75 6.03 2.36 22.30
C GLU A 75 6.00 1.17 21.32
N ASN A 76 5.66 1.43 20.05
CA ASN A 76 5.68 0.40 19.02
C ASN A 76 7.11 -0.06 18.70
N ALA A 77 8.08 0.85 18.69
CA ALA A 77 9.49 0.51 18.49
C ALA A 77 10.00 -0.45 19.58
N LEU A 78 9.68 -0.20 20.85
CA LEU A 78 10.04 -1.08 21.96
C LEU A 78 9.47 -2.48 21.78
N LYS A 79 8.16 -2.60 21.46
CA LYS A 79 7.52 -3.89 21.19
C LYS A 79 8.17 -4.65 20.03
N ILE A 80 8.55 -3.94 18.96
CA ILE A 80 9.24 -4.54 17.82
C ILE A 80 10.60 -5.12 18.27
N PHE A 81 11.37 -4.38 19.07
CA PHE A 81 12.64 -4.88 19.61
C PHE A 81 12.44 -6.10 20.52
N GLU A 82 11.41 -6.10 21.38
CA GLU A 82 11.10 -7.24 22.24
C GLU A 82 10.77 -8.51 21.44
N ILE A 83 10.08 -8.39 20.30
CA ILE A 83 9.81 -9.52 19.41
C ILE A 83 11.11 -10.01 18.75
N HIS A 84 12.00 -9.11 18.36
CA HIS A 84 13.21 -9.44 17.61
C HIS A 84 14.36 -10.01 18.47
N LEU A 85 14.36 -9.72 19.78
CA LEU A 85 15.36 -10.20 20.74
C LEU A 85 14.96 -11.50 21.45
N LYS A 86 13.78 -12.03 21.16
CA LYS A 86 13.38 -13.40 21.52
C LYS A 86 13.94 -14.38 20.51
#